data_AF-A0A525JFL9-F1
#
_entry.id   AF-A0A525JFL9-F1
#
_cell.length_a   1.000
_cell.length_b   1.000
_cell.length_c   1.000
_cell.angle_alpha   90.00
_cell.angle_beta   90.00
_cell.angle_gamma   90.00
#
_symmetry.space_group_name_H-M   'P 1'
#
loop_
_entity.id
_entity.type
_entity.pdbx_description
1 polymer ?
#
loop_
_entity_poly.entity_id
_entity_poly.type
_entity_poly.pdbx_seq_one_letter_code
_entity_poly.pdbx_strand_id
1 'polypeptide(L)'
;MTSRSSSASRKPAAKRKSNVKTRTGKLPEWNLGDLYSGIDAPEVARDLDKMDAECVAFETDYKGKLAEQAGKEGGGKWLAEAVRRYETIDDLAGRLGSYSGLVHAGDSVDPAISKFYGDVSERLTMASVHLLFFALEFNRIDDAVIERAMQTPELGHYRPWIEDLRKDKPYQLEDRVEQLFHEKSQSGYTAWNRLFDQTISGLRFGVSGRDLAIEPTLNLLQDRAPGKRKAAAQALAKTFKANERTFALITNTLAKDKEISDRWRGFEDVADSRHLANRVEREVVDALVGSVRAAYPRLSHRYYRLKAGWFKKKKLAHWDRNAPLPFAATGSIGWPDAKNMVLTAYRGFSPEMADIAERFFTDRWIDAPVRPGKAPGAFSHPTTPSAHPYVLMNYQGKPRDVMTLAHELGHGVHQVLAAKNGALMAPTPLTLAETASVFGEMLTFKRLLAQTGSVRQRQALLAGKVEDMINTVVRQIAFYSFERAVHTERRSGELTAKRIGEIWLGVQSESLGPAIDIKPGYENLWMYIPHFIHSPFYVYAYAFGDCLVNSLYAVYEHASDGFVERYLAMLAAGGTKHYSELLKPFGLDAKDPEFWDGGLSVIAGMIDELENMG
;
A
#
# COMPACT_ATOMS: atom_id res chain seq x y z
N MET A 1 -46.71 46.97 37.73
CA MET A 1 -47.91 46.18 37.43
C MET A 1 -47.87 45.78 35.97
N THR A 2 -47.75 44.47 35.71
CA THR A 2 -48.35 43.67 34.61
C THR A 2 -48.19 44.16 33.16
N SER A 3 -47.84 43.36 32.14
CA SER A 3 -47.81 41.90 32.00
C SER A 3 -47.24 41.47 30.63
N ARG A 4 -46.64 40.26 30.63
CA ARG A 4 -46.72 39.19 29.61
C ARG A 4 -46.02 39.39 28.25
N SER A 5 -44.79 38.88 28.23
CA SER A 5 -44.17 38.19 27.09
C SER A 5 -44.90 36.86 26.81
N SER A 6 -45.29 36.61 25.56
CA SER A 6 -45.71 35.30 25.06
C SER A 6 -44.72 34.79 24.02
N SER A 7 -44.29 33.55 24.22
CA SER A 7 -43.34 32.80 23.41
C SER A 7 -43.98 32.30 22.11
N ALA A 8 -43.30 32.50 20.99
CA ALA A 8 -43.57 31.79 19.75
C ALA A 8 -42.44 30.79 19.50
N SER A 9 -42.77 29.50 19.60
CA SER A 9 -41.92 28.36 19.33
C SER A 9 -41.58 28.27 17.84
N ARG A 10 -40.29 28.40 17.49
CA ARG A 10 -39.78 28.07 16.15
C ARG A 10 -39.50 26.57 16.09
N LYS A 11 -40.31 25.85 15.29
CA LYS A 11 -40.08 24.44 14.92
C LYS A 11 -38.69 24.24 14.29
N PRO A 12 -38.00 23.11 14.52
CA PRO A 12 -36.74 22.81 13.85
C PRO A 12 -36.99 22.52 12.36
N ALA A 13 -36.18 23.13 11.50
CA ALA A 13 -36.21 22.90 10.06
C ALA A 13 -35.89 21.44 9.76
N ALA A 14 -36.81 20.76 9.08
CA ALA A 14 -36.66 19.38 8.63
C ALA A 14 -35.43 19.26 7.70
N LYS A 15 -34.47 18.40 8.07
CA LYS A 15 -33.37 17.96 7.21
C LYS A 15 -33.95 17.40 5.91
N ARG A 16 -33.74 18.12 4.80
CA ARG A 16 -34.01 17.62 3.44
C ARG A 16 -33.11 16.42 3.19
N LYS A 17 -33.66 15.21 3.28
CA LYS A 17 -33.04 13.99 2.73
C LYS A 17 -32.89 14.20 1.22
N SER A 18 -31.64 14.33 0.75
CA SER A 18 -31.31 14.31 -0.66
C SER A 18 -31.55 12.90 -1.20
N ASN A 19 -32.78 12.63 -1.63
CA ASN A 19 -33.15 11.37 -2.22
C ASN A 19 -32.69 11.33 -3.70
N VAL A 20 -31.37 11.27 -3.91
CA VAL A 20 -30.82 10.85 -5.20
C VAL A 20 -31.03 9.35 -5.25
N LYS A 21 -31.95 8.87 -6.11
CA LYS A 21 -32.03 7.43 -6.43
C LYS A 21 -30.65 6.99 -6.92
N THR A 22 -29.88 6.32 -6.07
CA THR A 22 -28.53 5.88 -6.39
C THR A 22 -28.62 4.76 -7.44
N ARG A 23 -28.04 4.99 -8.63
CA ARG A 23 -27.95 3.98 -9.71
C ARG A 23 -27.15 2.73 -9.29
N THR A 24 -26.53 2.76 -8.12
CA THR A 24 -25.72 1.69 -7.53
C THR A 24 -26.51 0.71 -6.67
N GLY A 25 -27.79 0.98 -6.35
CA GLY A 25 -28.56 0.20 -5.36
C GLY A 25 -28.19 0.53 -3.91
N LYS A 26 -28.59 -0.32 -2.96
CA LYS A 26 -28.23 -0.19 -1.53
C LYS A 26 -26.80 -0.70 -1.32
N LEU A 27 -25.90 0.20 -0.92
CA LEU A 27 -24.51 -0.11 -0.61
C LEU A 27 -24.37 -0.57 0.86
N PRO A 28 -23.53 -1.58 1.15
CA PRO A 28 -23.30 -2.06 2.51
C PRO A 28 -22.38 -1.14 3.31
N GLU A 29 -22.67 -1.02 4.59
CA GLU A 29 -21.75 -0.45 5.59
C GLU A 29 -21.24 -1.61 6.45
N TRP A 30 -19.97 -1.55 6.85
CA TRP A 30 -19.38 -2.61 7.65
C TRP A 30 -20.00 -2.71 9.04
N ASN A 31 -19.79 -3.83 9.71
CA ASN A 31 -20.08 -4.03 11.12
C ASN A 31 -18.78 -4.27 11.87
N LEU A 32 -18.34 -3.30 12.69
CA LEU A 32 -17.12 -3.43 13.49
C LEU A 32 -17.34 -4.13 14.84
N GLY A 33 -18.54 -4.67 15.08
CA GLY A 33 -18.93 -5.31 16.35
C GLY A 33 -18.13 -6.55 16.73
N ASP A 34 -17.47 -7.20 15.76
CA ASP A 34 -16.58 -8.34 16.00
C ASP A 34 -15.23 -7.91 16.63
N LEU A 35 -14.91 -6.61 16.55
CA LEU A 35 -13.82 -5.98 17.29
C LEU A 35 -14.34 -5.45 18.63
N TYR A 36 -15.23 -4.44 18.58
CA TYR A 36 -15.86 -3.80 19.74
C TYR A 36 -17.25 -3.25 19.37
N SER A 37 -18.17 -3.26 20.33
CA SER A 37 -19.57 -2.85 20.11
C SER A 37 -19.77 -1.34 19.89
N GLY A 38 -18.81 -0.51 20.30
CA GLY A 38 -18.84 0.95 20.21
C GLY A 38 -17.57 1.60 20.77
N ILE A 39 -17.36 2.89 20.49
CA ILE A 39 -16.20 3.65 21.00
C ILE A 39 -16.20 3.78 22.53
N ASP A 40 -17.38 3.73 23.14
CA ASP A 40 -17.60 3.79 24.60
C ASP A 40 -17.77 2.39 25.22
N ALA A 41 -17.46 1.33 24.48
CA ALA A 41 -17.62 -0.04 24.96
C ALA A 41 -16.66 -0.30 26.14
N PRO A 42 -17.15 -0.88 27.27
CA PRO A 42 -16.32 -1.12 28.45
C PRO A 42 -15.14 -2.05 28.17
N GLU A 43 -15.26 -2.92 27.16
CA GLU A 43 -14.20 -3.80 26.69
C GLU A 43 -13.00 -3.02 26.15
N VAL A 44 -13.20 -1.85 25.54
CA VAL A 44 -12.09 -1.03 25.02
C VAL A 44 -11.23 -0.52 26.18
N ALA A 45 -11.86 0.05 27.20
CA ALA A 45 -11.15 0.53 28.39
C ALA A 45 -10.42 -0.61 29.11
N ARG A 46 -11.10 -1.74 29.32
CA ARG A 46 -10.51 -2.95 29.91
C ARG A 46 -9.29 -3.44 29.13
N ASP A 47 -9.39 -3.51 27.81
CA ASP A 47 -8.33 -4.04 26.95
C ASP A 47 -7.13 -3.09 26.87
N LEU A 48 -7.35 -1.77 26.89
CA LEU A 48 -6.29 -0.78 27.02
C LEU A 48 -5.56 -0.89 28.37
N ASP A 49 -6.30 -1.04 29.47
CA ASP A 49 -5.72 -1.20 30.81
C ASP A 49 -4.94 -2.52 30.91
N LYS A 50 -5.46 -3.59 30.31
CA LYS A 50 -4.76 -4.87 30.19
C LYS A 50 -3.48 -4.73 29.37
N MET A 51 -3.53 -4.03 28.24
CA MET A 51 -2.38 -3.79 27.37
C MET A 51 -1.25 -3.07 28.13
N ASP A 52 -1.58 -1.98 28.83
CA ASP A 52 -0.60 -1.22 29.61
C ASP A 52 0.06 -2.10 30.69
N ALA A 53 -0.75 -2.85 31.45
CA ALA A 53 -0.25 -3.73 32.50
C ALA A 53 0.62 -4.87 31.95
N GLU A 54 0.19 -5.52 30.86
CA GLU A 54 0.94 -6.63 30.26
C GLU A 54 2.25 -6.17 29.64
N CYS A 55 2.32 -4.98 29.03
CA CYS A 55 3.58 -4.47 28.47
C CYS A 55 4.62 -4.19 29.56
N VAL A 56 4.22 -3.57 30.67
CA VAL A 56 5.11 -3.31 31.83
C VAL A 56 5.56 -4.62 32.48
N ALA A 57 4.64 -5.58 32.65
CA ALA A 57 4.96 -6.88 33.21
C ALA A 57 5.90 -7.66 32.28
N PHE A 58 5.67 -7.63 30.96
CA PHE A 58 6.55 -8.23 29.96
C PHE A 58 7.96 -7.66 30.03
N GLU A 59 8.10 -6.33 30.10
CA GLU A 59 9.40 -5.69 30.29
C GLU A 59 10.09 -6.18 31.57
N THR A 60 9.36 -6.19 32.70
CA THR A 60 9.88 -6.63 34.00
C THR A 60 10.36 -8.09 33.97
N ASP A 61 9.63 -8.94 33.27
CA ASP A 61 9.88 -10.38 33.24
C ASP A 61 11.05 -10.75 32.33
N TYR A 62 11.24 -10.05 31.20
CA TYR A 62 12.18 -10.48 30.15
C TYR A 62 13.37 -9.55 29.90
N LYS A 63 13.27 -8.24 30.17
CA LYS A 63 14.32 -7.26 29.83
C LYS A 63 15.63 -7.55 30.56
N GLY A 64 16.72 -7.54 29.81
CA GLY A 64 18.07 -7.86 30.25
C GLY A 64 18.32 -9.35 30.52
N LYS A 65 17.36 -10.24 30.25
CA LYS A 65 17.44 -11.66 30.62
C LYS A 65 17.49 -12.61 29.43
N LEU A 66 17.18 -12.16 28.21
CA LEU A 66 16.98 -13.05 27.07
C LEU A 66 18.19 -13.95 26.77
N ALA A 67 19.38 -13.36 26.61
CA ALA A 67 20.59 -14.11 26.28
C ALA A 67 21.00 -15.10 27.39
N GLU A 68 20.91 -14.70 28.65
CA GLU A 68 21.26 -15.56 29.78
C GLU A 68 20.29 -16.76 29.90
N GLN A 69 18.99 -16.51 29.82
CA GLN A 69 17.98 -17.56 29.98
C GLN A 69 17.94 -18.50 28.77
N ALA A 70 18.17 -17.99 27.56
CA ALA A 70 18.30 -18.81 26.36
C ALA A 70 19.41 -19.88 26.47
N GLY A 71 20.48 -19.57 27.20
CA GLY A 71 21.62 -20.48 27.41
C GLY A 71 21.39 -21.60 28.44
N LYS A 72 20.31 -21.55 29.21
CA LYS A 72 20.02 -22.51 30.29
C LYS A 72 19.29 -23.75 29.77
N GLU A 73 19.29 -24.82 30.56
CA GLU A 73 18.40 -25.95 30.34
C GLU A 73 16.94 -25.47 30.37
N GLY A 74 16.15 -25.83 29.35
CA GLY A 74 14.79 -25.33 29.19
C GLY A 74 14.68 -23.92 28.58
N GLY A 75 15.79 -23.28 28.21
CA GLY A 75 15.80 -21.92 27.63
C GLY A 75 14.93 -21.76 26.38
N GLY A 76 14.84 -22.79 25.53
CA GLY A 76 13.94 -22.80 24.38
C GLY A 76 12.46 -22.70 24.76
N LYS A 77 12.02 -23.39 25.82
CA LYS A 77 10.64 -23.31 26.31
C LYS A 77 10.35 -21.94 26.93
N TRP A 78 11.30 -21.41 27.68
CA TRP A 78 11.19 -20.08 28.29
C TRP A 78 11.10 -18.97 27.22
N LEU A 79 11.92 -19.05 26.17
CA LEU A 79 11.82 -18.15 25.02
C LEU A 79 10.51 -18.32 24.27
N ALA A 80 10.03 -19.56 24.08
CA ALA A 80 8.74 -19.80 23.42
C ALA A 80 7.58 -19.15 24.18
N GLU A 81 7.63 -19.16 25.51
CA GLU A 81 6.67 -18.44 26.35
C GLU A 81 6.75 -16.93 26.18
N ALA A 82 7.98 -16.38 26.14
CA ALA A 82 8.18 -14.96 25.87
C ALA A 82 7.59 -14.56 24.50
N VAL A 83 7.90 -15.31 23.43
CA VAL A 83 7.41 -15.02 22.07
C VAL A 83 5.88 -15.13 22.01
N ARG A 84 5.28 -16.14 22.63
CA ARG A 84 3.82 -16.29 22.66
C ARG A 84 3.12 -15.16 23.40
N ARG A 85 3.70 -14.71 24.52
CA ARG A 85 3.16 -13.58 25.28
C ARG A 85 3.30 -12.28 24.48
N TYR A 86 4.42 -12.08 23.81
CA TYR A 86 4.64 -10.97 22.88
C TYR A 86 3.61 -10.99 21.73
N GLU A 87 3.38 -12.13 21.10
CA GLU A 87 2.35 -12.30 20.05
C GLU A 87 0.93 -11.99 20.57
N THR A 88 0.60 -12.39 21.80
CA THR A 88 -0.70 -12.10 22.41
C THR A 88 -0.90 -10.60 22.66
N ILE A 89 0.16 -9.91 23.08
CA ILE A 89 0.18 -8.45 23.25
C ILE A 89 0.01 -7.77 21.90
N ASP A 90 0.72 -8.25 20.86
CA ASP A 90 0.62 -7.74 19.49
C ASP A 90 -0.79 -7.90 18.90
N ASP A 91 -1.44 -9.06 19.07
CA ASP A 91 -2.82 -9.28 18.61
C ASP A 91 -3.83 -8.34 19.31
N LEU A 92 -3.66 -8.11 20.62
CA LEU A 92 -4.51 -7.18 21.39
C LEU A 92 -4.31 -5.72 20.94
N ALA A 93 -3.06 -5.31 20.77
CA ALA A 93 -2.71 -3.99 20.26
C ALA A 93 -3.28 -3.78 18.85
N GLY A 94 -3.13 -4.79 18.00
CA GLY A 94 -3.69 -4.85 16.65
C GLY A 94 -5.20 -4.69 16.66
N ARG A 95 -5.93 -5.39 17.54
CA ARG A 95 -7.39 -5.25 17.71
C ARG A 95 -7.80 -3.83 18.08
N LEU A 96 -7.20 -3.23 19.10
CA LEU A 96 -7.49 -1.86 19.57
C LEU A 96 -7.17 -0.80 18.51
N GLY A 97 -5.97 -0.89 17.92
CA GLY A 97 -5.51 0.02 16.87
C GLY A 97 -6.37 -0.07 15.62
N SER A 98 -6.72 -1.29 15.20
CA SER A 98 -7.59 -1.53 14.05
C SER A 98 -8.97 -0.96 14.28
N TYR A 99 -9.59 -1.19 15.45
CA TYR A 99 -10.92 -0.69 15.71
C TYR A 99 -10.97 0.84 15.68
N SER A 100 -10.07 1.50 16.43
CA SER A 100 -10.01 2.96 16.46
C SER A 100 -9.69 3.56 15.09
N GLY A 101 -8.76 2.97 14.34
CA GLY A 101 -8.41 3.38 12.98
C GLY A 101 -9.57 3.21 11.99
N LEU A 102 -10.29 2.08 12.03
CA LEU A 102 -11.43 1.82 11.14
C LEU A 102 -12.61 2.75 11.45
N VAL A 103 -12.95 2.97 12.73
CA VAL A 103 -13.99 3.95 13.11
C VAL A 103 -13.62 5.35 12.59
N HIS A 104 -12.37 5.78 12.78
CA HIS A 104 -11.87 7.05 12.28
C HIS A 104 -11.86 7.15 10.75
N ALA A 105 -11.47 6.09 10.05
CA ALA A 105 -11.57 6.03 8.59
C ALA A 105 -13.03 6.10 8.10
N GLY A 106 -13.98 5.66 8.93
CA GLY A 106 -15.41 5.74 8.66
C GLY A 106 -15.99 7.15 8.74
N ASP A 107 -15.48 7.99 9.65
CA ASP A 107 -15.87 9.40 9.82
C ASP A 107 -14.81 10.21 10.61
N SER A 108 -13.84 10.76 9.90
CA SER A 108 -12.69 11.50 10.47
C SER A 108 -13.00 12.95 10.86
N VAL A 109 -14.21 13.46 10.59
CA VAL A 109 -14.60 14.83 10.93
C VAL A 109 -15.49 14.90 12.18
N ASP A 110 -15.90 13.76 12.72
CA ASP A 110 -16.57 13.69 14.00
C ASP A 110 -15.56 13.88 15.15
N PRO A 111 -15.71 14.93 15.99
CA PRO A 111 -14.75 15.22 17.05
C PRO A 111 -14.58 14.12 18.10
N ALA A 112 -15.63 13.35 18.39
CA ALA A 112 -15.56 12.26 19.36
C ALA A 112 -14.74 11.09 18.79
N ILE A 113 -14.92 10.78 17.51
CA ILE A 113 -14.15 9.75 16.80
C ILE A 113 -12.67 10.16 16.67
N SER A 114 -12.38 11.41 16.27
CA SER A 114 -10.99 11.88 16.19
C SER A 114 -10.30 11.85 17.55
N LYS A 115 -11.01 12.22 18.63
CA LYS A 115 -10.48 12.13 20.00
C LYS A 115 -10.21 10.67 20.38
N PHE A 116 -11.18 9.79 20.17
CA PHE A 116 -11.05 8.36 20.46
C PHE A 116 -9.83 7.73 19.77
N TYR A 117 -9.65 7.99 18.47
CA TYR A 117 -8.50 7.52 17.72
C TYR A 117 -7.18 8.09 18.26
N GLY A 118 -7.14 9.37 18.59
CA GLY A 118 -5.98 10.00 19.21
C GLY A 118 -5.60 9.38 20.56
N ASP A 119 -6.57 9.22 21.46
CA ASP A 119 -6.36 8.66 22.80
C ASP A 119 -5.86 7.20 22.73
N VAL A 120 -6.48 6.37 21.88
CA VAL A 120 -6.06 4.97 21.68
C VAL A 120 -4.66 4.91 21.08
N SER A 121 -4.38 5.72 20.06
CA SER A 121 -3.05 5.76 19.41
C SER A 121 -1.95 6.18 20.39
N GLU A 122 -2.22 7.17 21.24
CA GLU A 122 -1.28 7.63 22.27
C GLU A 122 -1.00 6.52 23.30
N ARG A 123 -2.05 5.87 23.83
CA ARG A 123 -1.89 4.77 24.79
C ARG A 123 -1.12 3.59 24.19
N LEU A 124 -1.46 3.15 22.98
CA LEU A 124 -0.73 2.09 22.29
C LEU A 124 0.74 2.46 22.06
N THR A 125 1.01 3.71 21.70
CA THR A 125 2.39 4.20 21.52
C THR A 125 3.15 4.11 22.83
N MET A 126 2.59 4.61 23.93
CA MET A 126 3.21 4.56 25.26
C MET A 126 3.45 3.12 25.73
N ALA A 127 2.49 2.22 25.53
CA ALA A 127 2.65 0.81 25.87
C ALA A 127 3.75 0.13 25.05
N SER A 128 3.84 0.41 23.74
CA SER A 128 4.82 -0.23 22.85
C SER A 128 6.29 0.09 23.19
N VAL A 129 6.56 1.22 23.86
CA VAL A 129 7.91 1.57 24.34
C VAL A 129 8.48 0.49 25.27
N HIS A 130 7.63 -0.11 26.11
CA HIS A 130 8.02 -1.19 27.02
C HIS A 130 8.42 -2.48 26.29
N LEU A 131 8.08 -2.63 25.01
CA LEU A 131 8.36 -3.83 24.22
C LEU A 131 9.58 -3.69 23.30
N LEU A 132 10.07 -2.46 23.06
CA LEU A 132 11.15 -2.17 22.10
C LEU A 132 12.43 -2.96 22.37
N PHE A 133 12.74 -3.25 23.64
CA PHE A 133 13.93 -4.01 24.02
C PHE A 133 13.90 -5.44 23.44
N PHE A 134 12.71 -6.02 23.25
CA PHE A 134 12.56 -7.45 23.02
C PHE A 134 13.28 -7.89 21.75
N ALA A 135 12.95 -7.28 20.62
CA ALA A 135 13.59 -7.53 19.33
C ALA A 135 15.11 -7.28 19.38
N LEU A 136 15.53 -6.17 20.00
CA LEU A 136 16.94 -5.78 20.10
C LEU A 136 17.77 -6.76 20.93
N GLU A 137 17.23 -7.21 22.07
CA GLU A 137 17.88 -8.20 22.92
C GLU A 137 17.82 -9.61 22.31
N PHE A 138 16.76 -9.94 21.58
CA PHE A 138 16.64 -11.22 20.89
C PHE A 138 17.76 -11.39 19.86
N ASN A 139 18.07 -10.33 19.10
CA ASN A 139 19.17 -10.30 18.14
C ASN A 139 20.55 -10.44 18.80
N ARG A 140 20.66 -10.21 20.12
CA ARG A 140 21.92 -10.39 20.85
C ARG A 140 22.17 -11.80 21.32
N ILE A 141 21.16 -12.67 21.27
CA ILE A 141 21.36 -14.09 21.57
C ILE A 141 22.37 -14.65 20.55
N ASP A 142 23.37 -15.36 21.06
CA ASP A 142 24.37 -16.04 20.24
C ASP A 142 23.72 -17.03 19.27
N ASP A 143 24.25 -17.10 18.06
CA ASP A 143 23.68 -17.88 16.96
C ASP A 143 23.57 -19.36 17.32
N ALA A 144 24.62 -19.91 17.92
CA ALA A 144 24.61 -21.29 18.40
C ALA A 144 23.64 -21.53 19.57
N VAL A 145 23.35 -20.50 20.38
CA VAL A 145 22.40 -20.61 21.50
C VAL A 145 20.97 -20.61 20.95
N ILE A 146 20.63 -19.67 20.07
CA ILE A 146 19.28 -19.59 19.51
C ILE A 146 18.94 -20.80 18.63
N GLU A 147 19.90 -21.32 17.85
CA GLU A 147 19.69 -22.51 17.04
C GLU A 147 19.42 -23.76 17.89
N ARG A 148 20.10 -23.89 19.04
CA ARG A 148 19.80 -24.94 20.02
C ARG A 148 18.43 -24.74 20.66
N ALA A 149 18.10 -23.50 21.06
CA ALA A 149 16.82 -23.19 21.66
C ALA A 149 15.65 -23.51 20.71
N MET A 150 15.78 -23.21 19.42
CA MET A 150 14.79 -23.49 18.37
C MET A 150 14.60 -24.98 18.06
N GLN A 151 15.41 -25.89 18.61
CA GLN A 151 15.13 -27.33 18.58
C GLN A 151 13.95 -27.71 19.49
N THR A 152 13.57 -26.83 20.42
CA THR A 152 12.35 -26.96 21.21
C THR A 152 11.14 -26.72 20.29
N PRO A 153 10.21 -27.67 20.13
CA PRO A 153 9.11 -27.56 19.16
C PRO A 153 8.29 -26.27 19.30
N GLU A 154 8.04 -25.83 20.53
CA GLU A 154 7.26 -24.62 20.84
C GLU A 154 7.94 -23.34 20.33
N LEU A 155 9.27 -23.26 20.37
CA LEU A 155 10.02 -22.12 19.81
C LEU A 155 10.26 -22.30 18.32
N GLY A 156 10.50 -23.54 17.87
CA GLY A 156 10.69 -23.89 16.46
C GLY A 156 9.49 -23.53 15.58
N HIS A 157 8.28 -23.48 16.13
CA HIS A 157 7.10 -22.94 15.46
C HIS A 157 7.31 -21.50 14.95
N TYR A 158 7.99 -20.66 15.74
CA TYR A 158 8.27 -19.25 15.43
C TYR A 158 9.56 -19.05 14.63
N ARG A 159 10.21 -20.12 14.17
CA ARG A 159 11.48 -20.05 13.42
C ARG A 159 11.45 -19.03 12.27
N PRO A 160 10.41 -18.96 11.40
CA PRO A 160 10.39 -17.97 10.32
C PRO A 160 10.47 -16.53 10.82
N TRP A 161 9.69 -16.19 11.85
CA TRP A 161 9.71 -14.86 12.45
C TRP A 161 11.07 -14.55 13.11
N ILE A 162 11.65 -15.52 13.81
CA ILE A 162 12.96 -15.39 14.46
C ILE A 162 14.06 -15.18 13.43
N GLU A 163 14.09 -15.98 12.37
CA GLU A 163 15.10 -15.90 11.31
C GLU A 163 15.01 -14.54 10.59
N ASP A 164 13.80 -14.05 10.33
CA ASP A 164 13.61 -12.74 9.72
C ASP A 164 14.05 -11.60 10.63
N LEU A 165 13.68 -11.63 11.92
CA LEU A 165 14.12 -10.66 12.92
C LEU A 165 15.66 -10.61 13.00
N ARG A 166 16.31 -11.77 12.88
CA ARG A 166 17.75 -11.90 12.97
C ARG A 166 18.51 -11.42 11.73
N LYS A 167 17.84 -11.17 10.61
CA LYS A 167 18.47 -10.54 9.44
C LYS A 167 18.90 -9.09 9.72
N ASP A 168 18.28 -8.43 10.71
CA ASP A 168 18.67 -7.09 11.16
C ASP A 168 19.91 -7.09 12.07
N LYS A 169 20.26 -8.25 12.68
CA LYS A 169 21.37 -8.37 13.64
C LYS A 169 22.69 -7.75 13.16
N PRO A 170 23.16 -7.96 11.92
CA PRO A 170 24.42 -7.38 11.45
C PRO A 170 24.43 -5.85 11.36
N TYR A 171 23.24 -5.23 11.28
CA TYR A 171 23.04 -3.80 11.07
C TYR A 171 22.53 -3.08 12.33
N GLN A 172 22.39 -3.83 13.43
CA GLN A 172 22.00 -3.31 14.73
C GLN A 172 23.21 -2.71 15.45
N LEU A 173 23.04 -1.49 15.95
CA LEU A 173 24.06 -0.75 16.67
C LEU A 173 24.05 -1.10 18.16
N GLU A 174 25.03 -0.59 18.90
CA GLU A 174 25.04 -0.66 20.35
C GLU A 174 23.85 0.11 20.95
N ASP A 175 23.35 -0.33 22.12
CA ASP A 175 22.12 0.20 22.75
C ASP A 175 22.05 1.72 22.82
N ARG A 176 23.15 2.33 23.26
CA ARG A 176 23.20 3.78 23.48
C ARG A 176 23.12 4.54 22.16
N VAL A 177 23.60 3.97 21.07
CA VAL A 177 23.52 4.58 19.74
C VAL A 177 22.16 4.32 19.11
N GLU A 178 21.58 3.13 19.27
CA GLU A 178 20.18 2.88 18.87
C GLU A 178 19.22 3.85 19.57
N GLN A 179 19.36 3.99 20.89
CA GLN A 179 18.59 4.93 21.69
C GLN A 179 18.78 6.37 21.19
N LEU A 180 20.02 6.78 20.90
CA LEU A 180 20.31 8.11 20.39
C LEU A 180 19.64 8.38 19.03
N PHE A 181 19.73 7.43 18.08
CA PHE A 181 19.06 7.56 16.78
C PHE A 181 17.54 7.66 16.96
N HIS A 182 16.96 6.84 17.83
CA HIS A 182 15.54 6.87 18.13
C HIS A 182 15.11 8.23 18.71
N GLU A 183 15.79 8.72 19.75
CA GLU A 183 15.47 10.02 20.36
C GLU A 183 15.67 11.18 19.38
N LYS A 184 16.75 11.16 18.60
CA LYS A 184 17.04 12.22 17.61
C LYS A 184 16.06 12.23 16.44
N SER A 185 15.48 11.08 16.06
CA SER A 185 14.52 10.98 14.97
C SER A 185 13.34 11.96 15.12
N GLN A 186 12.90 12.23 16.35
CA GLN A 186 11.82 13.16 16.65
C GLN A 186 12.12 14.60 16.20
N SER A 187 13.37 15.02 16.36
CA SER A 187 13.87 16.34 15.95
C SER A 187 14.51 16.37 14.55
N GLY A 188 14.86 15.20 14.02
CA GLY A 188 15.43 14.99 12.68
C GLY A 188 14.37 14.43 11.73
N TYR A 189 14.53 13.17 11.33
CA TYR A 189 13.67 12.48 10.37
C TYR A 189 12.17 12.82 10.48
N THR A 190 11.55 12.61 11.65
CA THR A 190 10.11 12.81 11.86
C THR A 190 9.69 14.27 11.71
N ALA A 191 10.52 15.22 12.17
CA ALA A 191 10.23 16.65 12.04
C ALA A 191 10.23 17.10 10.56
N TRP A 192 11.14 16.56 9.75
CA TRP A 192 11.23 16.86 8.31
C TRP A 192 10.10 16.22 7.50
N ASN A 193 9.67 15.01 7.85
CA ASN A 193 8.46 14.39 7.29
C ASN A 193 7.23 15.24 7.61
N ARG A 194 7.06 15.66 8.87
CA ARG A 194 5.97 16.56 9.27
C ARG A 194 6.01 17.90 8.54
N LEU A 195 7.21 18.46 8.31
CA LEU A 195 7.37 19.70 7.53
C LEU A 195 6.90 19.50 6.08
N PHE A 196 7.23 18.37 5.46
CA PHE A 196 6.73 18.01 4.13
C PHE A 196 5.20 17.98 4.11
N ASP A 197 4.58 17.24 5.03
CA ASP A 197 3.13 17.07 5.10
C ASP A 197 2.38 18.40 5.32
N GLN A 198 2.86 19.21 6.27
CA GLN A 198 2.28 20.52 6.53
C GLN A 198 2.44 21.46 5.34
N THR A 199 3.61 21.43 4.70
CA THR A 199 3.88 22.27 3.52
C THR A 199 2.95 21.89 2.37
N ILE A 200 2.90 20.60 1.98
CA ILE A 200 2.10 20.14 0.84
C ILE A 200 0.60 20.36 1.08
N SER A 201 0.10 20.10 2.29
CA SER A 201 -1.30 20.32 2.69
C SER A 201 -1.69 21.81 2.69
N GLY A 202 -0.74 22.68 3.04
CA GLY A 202 -0.92 24.13 3.04
C GLY A 202 -0.99 24.75 1.63
N LEU A 203 -0.45 24.09 0.60
CA LEU A 203 -0.40 24.66 -0.76
C LEU A 203 -1.79 24.85 -1.37
N ARG A 204 -1.93 25.93 -2.15
CA ARG A 204 -3.13 26.21 -2.97
C ARG A 204 -2.73 26.39 -4.43
N PHE A 205 -3.56 25.84 -5.31
CA PHE A 205 -3.33 25.78 -6.74
C PHE A 205 -4.46 26.52 -7.46
N GLY A 206 -4.12 27.66 -8.06
CA GLY A 206 -5.07 28.48 -8.80
C GLY A 206 -5.43 27.84 -10.14
N VAL A 207 -6.61 27.24 -10.23
CA VAL A 207 -7.15 26.60 -11.44
C VAL A 207 -8.43 27.28 -11.88
N SER A 208 -8.39 27.97 -13.02
CA SER A 208 -9.54 28.66 -13.62
C SER A 208 -10.25 29.60 -12.62
N GLY A 209 -9.49 30.40 -11.88
CA GLY A 209 -10.01 31.37 -10.92
C GLY A 209 -10.45 30.80 -9.57
N ARG A 210 -10.19 29.51 -9.29
CA ARG A 210 -10.44 28.88 -7.98
C ARG A 210 -9.15 28.35 -7.39
N ASP A 211 -8.97 28.53 -6.09
CA ASP A 211 -7.88 27.90 -5.35
C ASP A 211 -8.32 26.52 -4.87
N LEU A 212 -7.59 25.51 -5.35
CA LEU A 212 -7.81 24.12 -5.00
C LEU A 212 -6.67 23.62 -4.12
N ALA A 213 -6.96 22.66 -3.24
CA ALA A 213 -5.93 21.85 -2.59
C ALA A 213 -5.29 20.89 -3.61
N ILE A 214 -4.22 20.19 -3.21
CA ILE A 214 -3.47 19.30 -4.09
C ILE A 214 -4.33 18.20 -4.72
N GLU A 215 -5.09 17.47 -3.91
CA GLU A 215 -5.88 16.31 -4.38
C GLU A 215 -6.94 16.69 -5.43
N PRO A 216 -7.81 17.69 -5.22
CA PRO A 216 -8.72 18.17 -6.26
C PRO A 216 -7.98 18.64 -7.53
N THR A 217 -6.77 19.20 -7.40
CA THR A 217 -5.96 19.65 -8.54
C THR A 217 -5.42 18.49 -9.36
N LEU A 218 -4.85 17.47 -8.70
CA LEU A 218 -4.35 16.25 -9.36
C LEU A 218 -5.50 15.50 -10.04
N ASN A 219 -6.68 15.43 -9.42
CA ASN A 219 -7.87 14.82 -10.01
C ASN A 219 -8.28 15.47 -11.35
N LEU A 220 -8.04 16.78 -11.53
CA LEU A 220 -8.32 17.45 -12.80
C LEU A 220 -7.44 16.97 -13.95
N LEU A 221 -6.29 16.33 -13.69
CA LEU A 221 -5.44 15.70 -14.73
C LEU A 221 -6.11 14.48 -15.38
N GLN A 222 -7.18 13.95 -14.76
CA GLN A 222 -8.00 12.86 -15.29
C GLN A 222 -9.35 13.37 -15.83
N ASP A 223 -9.59 14.69 -15.88
CA ASP A 223 -10.83 15.24 -16.40
C ASP A 223 -10.92 15.02 -17.92
N ARG A 224 -12.13 14.76 -18.45
CA ARG A 224 -12.38 14.61 -19.90
C ARG A 224 -12.03 15.87 -20.68
N ALA A 225 -12.20 17.06 -20.07
CA ALA A 225 -11.95 18.34 -20.71
C ALA A 225 -10.44 18.67 -20.76
N PRO A 226 -9.84 18.77 -21.96
CA PRO A 226 -8.40 19.05 -22.10
C PRO A 226 -7.97 20.39 -21.46
N GLY A 227 -8.85 21.39 -21.49
CA GLY A 227 -8.59 22.70 -20.90
C GLY A 227 -8.39 22.65 -19.39
N LYS A 228 -9.16 21.81 -18.68
CA LYS A 228 -9.01 21.61 -17.24
C LYS A 228 -7.71 20.90 -16.89
N ARG A 229 -7.36 19.85 -17.63
CA ARG A 229 -6.09 19.12 -17.45
C ARG A 229 -4.89 20.05 -17.61
N LYS A 230 -4.89 20.85 -18.68
CA LYS A 230 -3.82 21.83 -18.94
C LYS A 230 -3.74 22.88 -17.83
N ALA A 231 -4.86 23.46 -17.43
CA ALA A 231 -4.90 24.47 -16.37
C ALA A 231 -4.38 23.92 -15.03
N ALA A 232 -4.77 22.69 -14.67
CA ALA A 232 -4.29 22.02 -13.47
C ALA A 232 -2.77 21.76 -13.53
N ALA A 233 -2.26 21.25 -14.65
CA ALA A 233 -0.82 21.02 -14.82
C ALA A 233 0.01 22.30 -14.71
N GLN A 234 -0.48 23.40 -15.30
CA GLN A 234 0.17 24.71 -15.19
C GLN A 234 0.12 25.29 -13.77
N ALA A 235 -0.98 25.07 -13.04
CA ALA A 235 -1.09 25.46 -11.64
C ALA A 235 -0.11 24.68 -10.76
N LEU A 236 -0.01 23.37 -10.94
CA LEU A 236 0.98 22.51 -10.26
C LEU A 236 2.40 23.00 -10.53
N ALA A 237 2.75 23.18 -11.82
CA ALA A 237 4.05 23.69 -12.23
C ALA A 237 4.42 25.02 -11.55
N LYS A 238 3.49 25.99 -11.57
CA LYS A 238 3.71 27.32 -11.00
C LYS A 238 3.89 27.25 -9.47
N THR A 239 2.99 26.58 -8.77
CA THR A 239 3.01 26.52 -7.31
C THR A 239 4.22 25.72 -6.81
N PHE A 240 4.55 24.59 -7.43
CA PHE A 240 5.75 23.83 -7.05
C PHE A 240 7.03 24.60 -7.34
N LYS A 241 7.13 25.29 -8.48
CA LYS A 241 8.28 26.14 -8.78
C LYS A 241 8.51 27.21 -7.71
N ALA A 242 7.44 27.84 -7.21
CA ALA A 242 7.52 28.84 -6.16
C ALA A 242 8.01 28.28 -4.81
N ASN A 243 7.87 26.97 -4.59
CA ASN A 243 8.23 26.29 -3.33
C ASN A 243 9.44 25.36 -3.46
N GLU A 244 10.12 25.37 -4.62
CA GLU A 244 11.15 24.38 -4.96
C GLU A 244 12.32 24.33 -3.95
N ARG A 245 12.65 25.48 -3.34
CA ARG A 245 13.72 25.58 -2.34
C ARG A 245 13.40 24.77 -1.08
N THR A 246 12.15 24.87 -0.60
CA THR A 246 11.69 24.14 0.59
C THR A 246 11.70 22.64 0.33
N PHE A 247 11.12 22.20 -0.78
CA PHE A 247 11.10 20.78 -1.14
C PHE A 247 12.50 20.22 -1.39
N ALA A 248 13.39 20.97 -2.05
CA ALA A 248 14.77 20.55 -2.24
C ALA A 248 15.52 20.42 -0.90
N LEU A 249 15.31 21.34 0.04
CA LEU A 249 15.93 21.24 1.37
C LEU A 249 15.41 20.02 2.15
N ILE A 250 14.10 19.77 2.12
CA ILE A 250 13.48 18.58 2.73
C ILE A 250 14.12 17.30 2.15
N THR A 251 14.12 17.16 0.82
CA THR A 251 14.68 15.97 0.15
C THR A 251 16.17 15.79 0.43
N ASN A 252 16.97 16.85 0.37
CA ASN A 252 18.40 16.77 0.66
C ASN A 252 18.69 16.39 2.11
N THR A 253 17.88 16.89 3.05
CA THR A 253 18.08 16.64 4.48
C THR A 253 17.71 15.20 4.81
N LEU A 254 16.56 14.72 4.34
CA LEU A 254 16.14 13.32 4.54
C LEU A 254 17.05 12.32 3.83
N ALA A 255 17.50 12.63 2.61
CA ALA A 255 18.46 11.79 1.91
C ALA A 255 19.82 11.72 2.64
N LYS A 256 20.23 12.80 3.31
CA LYS A 256 21.44 12.83 4.13
C LYS A 256 21.26 12.10 5.47
N ASP A 257 20.12 12.29 6.12
CA ASP A 257 19.76 11.57 7.36
C ASP A 257 19.77 10.05 7.12
N LYS A 258 19.16 9.60 6.02
CA LYS A 258 19.21 8.20 5.58
C LYS A 258 20.65 7.73 5.35
N GLU A 259 21.46 8.48 4.60
CA GLU A 259 22.86 8.11 4.34
C GLU A 259 23.68 7.98 5.63
N ILE A 260 23.46 8.87 6.61
CA ILE A 260 24.12 8.78 7.91
C ILE A 260 23.71 7.47 8.60
N SER A 261 22.40 7.21 8.71
CA SER A 261 21.89 5.96 9.31
C SER A 261 22.48 4.73 8.61
N ASP A 262 22.41 4.70 7.28
CA ASP A 262 22.92 3.58 6.46
C ASP A 262 24.41 3.32 6.74
N ARG A 263 25.23 4.37 6.73
CA ARG A 263 26.68 4.27 6.96
C ARG A 263 27.02 3.80 8.37
N TRP A 264 26.32 4.28 9.40
CA TRP A 264 26.55 3.82 10.78
C TRP A 264 26.19 2.34 10.93
N ARG A 265 25.13 1.90 10.27
CA ARG A 265 24.67 0.51 10.26
C ARG A 265 25.47 -0.42 9.36
N GLY A 266 26.38 0.11 8.54
CA GLY A 266 27.22 -0.68 7.64
C GLY A 266 26.54 -1.09 6.33
N PHE A 267 25.44 -0.44 5.93
CA PHE A 267 24.85 -0.65 4.61
C PHE A 267 25.72 -0.03 3.50
N GLU A 268 25.94 -0.78 2.42
CA GLU A 268 26.85 -0.38 1.34
C GLU A 268 26.12 0.44 0.27
N ASP A 269 25.00 -0.10 -0.21
CA ASP A 269 24.17 0.50 -1.24
C ASP A 269 23.04 1.35 -0.63
N VAL A 270 22.65 2.40 -1.36
CA VAL A 270 21.64 3.37 -0.91
C VAL A 270 20.27 2.75 -0.60
N ALA A 271 19.96 1.58 -1.16
CA ALA A 271 18.67 0.91 -1.01
C ALA A 271 18.71 -0.32 -0.09
N ASP A 272 19.88 -0.75 0.43
CA ASP A 272 20.01 -2.01 1.17
C ASP A 272 19.08 -2.11 2.38
N SER A 273 18.95 -1.04 3.18
CA SER A 273 18.03 -1.03 4.33
C SER A 273 16.57 -1.23 3.92
N ARG A 274 16.17 -0.78 2.72
CA ARG A 274 14.82 -1.06 2.19
C ARG A 274 14.70 -2.47 1.65
N HIS A 275 15.72 -2.99 0.97
CA HIS A 275 15.78 -4.37 0.48
C HIS A 275 15.64 -5.36 1.63
N LEU A 276 16.36 -5.14 2.72
CA LEU A 276 16.26 -5.90 3.96
C LEU A 276 14.83 -5.87 4.54
N ALA A 277 14.26 -4.68 4.71
CA ALA A 277 12.89 -4.52 5.24
C ALA A 277 11.83 -5.19 4.34
N ASN A 278 12.03 -5.20 3.03
CA ASN A 278 11.15 -5.87 2.07
C ASN A 278 11.44 -7.37 1.91
N ARG A 279 12.49 -7.89 2.55
CA ARG A 279 12.97 -9.28 2.44
C ARG A 279 13.25 -9.68 0.99
N VAL A 280 13.99 -8.84 0.25
CA VAL A 280 14.39 -9.10 -1.14
C VAL A 280 15.85 -8.77 -1.34
N GLU A 281 16.58 -9.64 -2.01
CA GLU A 281 18.00 -9.48 -2.33
C GLU A 281 18.22 -8.47 -3.46
N ARG A 282 19.39 -7.82 -3.44
CA ARG A 282 19.73 -6.74 -4.38
C ARG A 282 19.64 -7.21 -5.84
N GLU A 283 20.15 -8.41 -6.15
CA GLU A 283 20.19 -8.93 -7.51
C GLU A 283 18.79 -9.14 -8.09
N VAL A 284 17.79 -9.42 -7.24
CA VAL A 284 16.40 -9.57 -7.65
C VAL A 284 15.78 -8.23 -8.02
N VAL A 285 16.05 -7.19 -7.22
CA VAL A 285 15.59 -5.83 -7.53
C VAL A 285 16.28 -5.32 -8.80
N ASP A 286 17.56 -5.58 -8.96
CA ASP A 286 18.33 -5.21 -10.15
C ASP A 286 17.80 -5.92 -11.42
N ALA A 287 17.48 -7.22 -11.33
CA ALA A 287 16.84 -7.96 -12.41
C ALA A 287 15.47 -7.37 -12.80
N LEU A 288 14.60 -7.09 -11.82
CA LEU A 288 13.30 -6.44 -12.05
C LEU A 288 13.46 -5.08 -12.75
N VAL A 289 14.31 -4.21 -12.19
CA VAL A 289 14.55 -2.86 -12.73
C VAL A 289 15.12 -2.93 -14.14
N GLY A 290 16.07 -3.84 -14.38
CA GLY A 290 16.66 -4.09 -15.68
C GLY A 290 15.63 -4.50 -16.72
N SER A 291 14.84 -5.54 -16.44
CA SER A 291 13.80 -6.04 -17.35
C SER A 291 12.73 -4.98 -17.65
N VAL A 292 12.25 -4.25 -16.63
CA VAL A 292 11.24 -3.20 -16.81
C VAL A 292 11.77 -2.05 -17.68
N ARG A 293 13.00 -1.58 -17.44
CA ARG A 293 13.61 -0.50 -18.23
C ARG A 293 13.84 -0.93 -19.69
N ALA A 294 14.35 -2.15 -19.89
CA ALA A 294 14.50 -2.73 -21.23
C ALA A 294 13.13 -2.85 -21.95
N ALA A 295 12.05 -3.05 -21.20
CA ALA A 295 10.71 -3.16 -21.74
C ALA A 295 10.00 -1.82 -22.04
N TYR A 296 10.53 -0.65 -21.64
CA TYR A 296 9.87 0.64 -21.91
C TYR A 296 9.46 0.84 -23.39
N PRO A 297 10.31 0.52 -24.40
CA PRO A 297 9.92 0.65 -25.80
C PRO A 297 8.73 -0.24 -26.18
N ARG A 298 8.67 -1.47 -25.66
CA ARG A 298 7.60 -2.44 -25.97
C ARG A 298 6.32 -2.22 -25.15
N LEU A 299 6.39 -1.44 -24.07
CA LEU A 299 5.26 -1.16 -23.18
C LEU A 299 4.78 0.30 -23.32
N SER A 300 5.26 1.20 -22.45
CA SER A 300 4.78 2.56 -22.33
C SER A 300 4.91 3.36 -23.62
N HIS A 301 6.02 3.21 -24.35
CA HIS A 301 6.25 3.98 -25.58
C HIS A 301 5.26 3.59 -26.68
N ARG A 302 5.01 2.29 -26.86
CA ARG A 302 4.00 1.76 -27.79
C ARG A 302 2.61 2.20 -27.37
N TYR A 303 2.25 1.98 -26.10
CA TYR A 303 0.92 2.34 -25.60
C TYR A 303 0.61 3.84 -25.77
N TYR A 304 1.54 4.74 -25.39
CA TYR A 304 1.30 6.18 -25.53
C TYR A 304 1.24 6.64 -26.98
N ARG A 305 1.87 5.92 -27.92
CA ARG A 305 1.69 6.16 -29.36
C ARG A 305 0.26 5.84 -29.79
N LEU A 306 -0.30 4.71 -29.34
CA LEU A 306 -1.71 4.34 -29.61
C LEU A 306 -2.67 5.37 -29.00
N LYS A 307 -2.44 5.72 -27.74
CA LYS A 307 -3.24 6.73 -27.05
C LYS A 307 -3.19 8.08 -27.76
N ALA A 308 -2.02 8.52 -28.23
CA ALA A 308 -1.93 9.74 -29.04
C ALA A 308 -2.82 9.68 -30.29
N GLY A 309 -2.84 8.53 -30.98
CA GLY A 309 -3.72 8.25 -32.11
C GLY A 309 -5.21 8.37 -31.77
N TRP A 310 -5.67 7.78 -30.66
CA TRP A 310 -7.07 7.90 -30.21
C TRP A 310 -7.48 9.33 -29.87
N PHE A 311 -6.54 10.16 -29.42
CA PHE A 311 -6.75 11.60 -29.20
C PHE A 311 -6.53 12.44 -30.46
N LYS A 312 -6.23 11.82 -31.61
CA LYS A 312 -5.92 12.46 -32.90
C LYS A 312 -4.75 13.45 -32.81
N LYS A 313 -3.71 13.09 -32.05
CA LYS A 313 -2.49 13.87 -31.84
C LYS A 313 -1.26 13.08 -32.26
N LYS A 314 -0.22 13.78 -32.72
CA LYS A 314 1.11 13.16 -32.95
C LYS A 314 1.84 12.83 -31.66
N LYS A 315 1.70 13.69 -30.65
CA LYS A 315 2.22 13.52 -29.29
C LYS A 315 1.18 14.00 -28.28
N LEU A 316 1.13 13.36 -27.12
CA LEU A 316 0.31 13.77 -25.98
C LEU A 316 1.12 14.70 -25.09
N ALA A 317 0.58 15.85 -24.71
CA ALA A 317 1.18 16.58 -23.61
C ALA A 317 1.12 15.72 -22.34
N HIS A 318 2.11 15.82 -21.45
CA HIS A 318 2.19 14.98 -20.25
C HIS A 318 0.90 14.99 -19.38
N TRP A 319 0.16 16.10 -19.36
CA TRP A 319 -1.12 16.21 -18.65
C TRP A 319 -2.31 15.49 -19.32
N ASP A 320 -2.15 15.01 -20.56
CA ASP A 320 -3.13 14.16 -21.24
C ASP A 320 -2.87 12.66 -20.99
N ARG A 321 -1.74 12.30 -20.35
CA ARG A 321 -1.31 10.91 -20.16
C ARG A 321 -2.34 10.05 -19.43
N ASN A 322 -3.00 10.60 -18.42
CA ASN A 322 -4.00 9.90 -17.60
C ASN A 322 -5.44 10.31 -17.98
N ALA A 323 -5.62 10.97 -19.14
CA ALA A 323 -6.95 11.37 -19.59
C ALA A 323 -7.76 10.12 -19.98
N PRO A 324 -9.04 10.03 -19.58
CA PRO A 324 -9.91 8.94 -20.01
C PRO A 324 -10.08 8.98 -21.53
N LEU A 325 -10.19 7.80 -22.15
CA LEU A 325 -10.39 7.70 -23.58
C LEU A 325 -11.68 8.40 -24.03
N PRO A 326 -11.70 9.09 -25.19
CA PRO A 326 -12.88 9.84 -25.65
C PRO A 326 -14.15 8.99 -25.77
N PHE A 327 -14.00 7.69 -26.02
CA PHE A 327 -15.07 6.72 -26.21
C PHE A 327 -15.33 5.83 -24.98
N ALA A 328 -14.66 6.06 -23.85
CA ALA A 328 -14.88 5.28 -22.63
C ALA A 328 -16.33 5.41 -22.15
N ALA A 329 -16.95 4.28 -21.81
CA ALA A 329 -18.32 4.22 -21.35
C ALA A 329 -18.53 5.04 -20.06
N THR A 330 -19.73 5.58 -19.90
CA THR A 330 -20.19 6.33 -18.71
C THR A 330 -21.27 5.58 -17.93
N GLY A 331 -21.42 4.28 -18.20
CA GLY A 331 -22.40 3.42 -17.54
C GLY A 331 -22.12 3.25 -16.04
N SER A 332 -23.17 2.88 -15.31
CA SER A 332 -23.10 2.56 -13.88
C SER A 332 -23.38 1.07 -13.69
N ILE A 333 -22.54 0.38 -12.91
CA ILE A 333 -22.70 -1.01 -12.49
C ILE A 333 -23.31 -1.01 -11.09
N GLY A 334 -24.45 -1.69 -10.91
CA GLY A 334 -25.09 -1.82 -9.60
C GLY A 334 -24.24 -2.66 -8.64
N TRP A 335 -24.38 -2.43 -7.33
CA TRP A 335 -23.69 -3.23 -6.32
C TRP A 335 -23.98 -4.73 -6.40
N PRO A 336 -25.24 -5.19 -6.63
CA PRO A 336 -25.50 -6.62 -6.82
C PRO A 336 -24.76 -7.20 -8.02
N ASP A 337 -24.65 -6.44 -9.12
CA ASP A 337 -23.93 -6.87 -10.31
C ASP A 337 -22.43 -6.94 -10.04
N ALA A 338 -21.87 -5.94 -9.36
CA ALA A 338 -20.46 -5.93 -8.94
C ALA A 338 -20.13 -7.13 -8.04
N LYS A 339 -20.96 -7.39 -7.00
CA LYS A 339 -20.85 -8.59 -6.15
C LYS A 339 -20.85 -9.85 -7.00
N ASN A 340 -21.82 -9.99 -7.90
CA ASN A 340 -21.96 -11.19 -8.73
C ASN A 340 -20.77 -11.37 -9.69
N MET A 341 -20.28 -10.30 -10.30
CA MET A 341 -19.12 -10.32 -11.20
C MET A 341 -17.87 -10.84 -10.48
N VAL A 342 -17.56 -10.30 -9.30
CA VAL A 342 -16.38 -10.70 -8.52
C VAL A 342 -16.52 -12.13 -8.02
N LEU A 343 -17.63 -12.48 -7.34
CA LEU A 343 -17.81 -13.83 -6.80
C LEU A 343 -17.83 -14.90 -7.89
N THR A 344 -18.42 -14.62 -9.05
CA THR A 344 -18.41 -15.58 -10.17
C THR A 344 -17.02 -15.74 -10.77
N ALA A 345 -16.23 -14.65 -10.87
CA ALA A 345 -14.84 -14.74 -11.32
C ALA A 345 -14.01 -15.59 -10.35
N TYR A 346 -14.13 -15.33 -9.04
CA TYR A 346 -13.42 -16.08 -8.01
C TYR A 346 -13.83 -17.55 -8.00
N ARG A 347 -15.14 -17.84 -8.09
CA ARG A 347 -15.66 -19.21 -8.10
C ARG A 347 -15.22 -20.01 -9.32
N GLY A 348 -15.03 -19.33 -10.46
CA GLY A 348 -14.45 -19.93 -11.67
C GLY A 348 -12.98 -20.33 -11.51
N PHE A 349 -12.26 -19.72 -10.57
CA PHE A 349 -10.87 -20.05 -10.24
C PHE A 349 -10.78 -21.03 -9.07
N SER A 350 -11.40 -20.73 -7.93
CA SER A 350 -11.43 -21.54 -6.73
C SER A 350 -12.73 -21.35 -5.93
N PRO A 351 -13.49 -22.42 -5.65
CA PRO A 351 -14.63 -22.35 -4.73
C PRO A 351 -14.24 -21.81 -3.36
N GLU A 352 -13.12 -22.25 -2.78
CA GLU A 352 -12.63 -21.80 -1.47
C GLU A 352 -12.39 -20.29 -1.44
N MET A 353 -11.75 -19.74 -2.49
CA MET A 353 -11.51 -18.30 -2.62
C MET A 353 -12.83 -17.51 -2.70
N ALA A 354 -13.82 -18.04 -3.43
CA ALA A 354 -15.14 -17.42 -3.55
C ALA A 354 -15.92 -17.47 -2.23
N ASP A 355 -15.84 -18.56 -1.49
CA ASP A 355 -16.54 -18.74 -0.21
C ASP A 355 -15.97 -17.79 0.85
N ILE A 356 -14.65 -17.62 0.89
CA ILE A 356 -14.00 -16.60 1.74
C ILE A 356 -14.46 -15.19 1.34
N ALA A 357 -14.43 -14.86 0.04
CA ALA A 357 -14.86 -13.54 -0.44
C ALA A 357 -16.37 -13.29 -0.20
N GLU A 358 -17.21 -14.32 -0.24
CA GLU A 358 -18.64 -14.22 0.00
C GLU A 358 -18.96 -13.74 1.43
N ARG A 359 -18.15 -14.16 2.42
CA ARG A 359 -18.28 -13.71 3.81
C ARG A 359 -18.19 -12.21 3.97
N PHE A 360 -17.34 -11.53 3.19
CA PHE A 360 -17.25 -10.06 3.23
C PHE A 360 -18.60 -9.39 2.92
N PHE A 361 -19.41 -10.00 2.05
CA PHE A 361 -20.73 -9.51 1.71
C PHE A 361 -21.80 -9.95 2.71
N THR A 362 -21.78 -11.20 3.20
CA THR A 362 -22.82 -11.73 4.09
C THR A 362 -22.67 -11.23 5.51
N ASP A 363 -21.44 -11.13 6.00
CA ASP A 363 -21.10 -10.83 7.39
C ASP A 363 -20.89 -9.31 7.60
N ARG A 364 -21.06 -8.53 6.53
CA ARG A 364 -20.93 -7.06 6.48
C ARG A 364 -19.51 -6.59 6.84
N TRP A 365 -18.51 -7.06 6.11
CA TRP A 365 -17.13 -6.61 6.30
C TRP A 365 -16.72 -5.51 5.31
N ILE A 366 -17.65 -5.03 4.47
CA ILE A 366 -17.41 -4.00 3.46
C ILE A 366 -18.16 -2.72 3.82
N ASP A 367 -17.44 -1.60 3.83
CA ASP A 367 -18.00 -0.24 3.85
C ASP A 367 -17.83 0.44 2.49
N ALA A 368 -18.89 0.44 1.68
CA ALA A 368 -18.88 0.90 0.29
C ALA A 368 -19.42 2.33 0.02
N PRO A 369 -20.39 2.90 0.77
CA PRO A 369 -20.94 4.21 0.46
C PRO A 369 -19.92 5.35 0.53
N VAL A 370 -20.07 6.33 -0.35
CA VAL A 370 -19.38 7.62 -0.23
C VAL A 370 -20.16 8.50 0.74
N ARG A 371 -19.51 9.01 1.78
CA ARG A 371 -20.11 9.95 2.75
C ARG A 371 -19.09 10.99 3.22
N PRO A 372 -19.53 12.19 3.64
CA PRO A 372 -18.64 13.17 4.28
C PRO A 372 -17.87 12.56 5.45
N GLY A 373 -16.63 12.98 5.67
CA GLY A 373 -15.80 12.50 6.78
C GLY A 373 -15.09 11.17 6.54
N LYS A 374 -15.63 10.30 5.67
CA LYS A 374 -15.02 9.01 5.34
C LYS A 374 -13.70 9.21 4.59
N ALA A 375 -12.72 8.36 4.91
CA ALA A 375 -11.44 8.29 4.23
C ALA A 375 -11.62 8.10 2.70
N PRO A 376 -10.82 8.79 1.87
CA PRO A 376 -10.85 8.62 0.43
C PRO A 376 -10.24 7.28 0.01
N GLY A 377 -10.45 6.89 -1.25
CA GLY A 377 -9.83 5.68 -1.83
C GLY A 377 -10.53 4.39 -1.41
N ALA A 378 -9.74 3.31 -1.34
CA ALA A 378 -10.15 2.00 -0.87
C ALA A 378 -8.96 1.31 -0.19
N PHE A 379 -9.24 0.36 0.71
CA PHE A 379 -8.25 -0.51 1.33
C PHE A 379 -8.90 -1.78 1.91
N SER A 380 -8.07 -2.80 2.14
CA SER A 380 -8.39 -3.99 2.93
C SER A 380 -7.50 -4.05 4.16
N HIS A 381 -8.08 -3.81 5.33
CA HIS A 381 -7.36 -3.78 6.59
C HIS A 381 -7.31 -5.19 7.21
N PRO A 382 -6.12 -5.76 7.48
CA PRO A 382 -5.98 -7.13 7.96
C PRO A 382 -6.57 -7.35 9.37
N THR A 383 -6.65 -6.27 10.14
CA THR A 383 -6.97 -6.23 11.58
C THR A 383 -6.02 -7.05 12.43
N THR A 384 -6.44 -8.21 12.90
CA THR A 384 -5.65 -9.14 13.70
C THR A 384 -6.13 -10.58 13.45
N PRO A 385 -5.27 -11.60 13.57
CA PRO A 385 -5.67 -12.99 13.35
C PRO A 385 -6.79 -13.51 14.25
N SER A 386 -6.97 -12.95 15.45
CA SER A 386 -8.11 -13.30 16.32
C SER A 386 -9.46 -12.71 15.87
N ALA A 387 -9.48 -11.92 14.80
CA ALA A 387 -10.66 -11.34 14.17
C ALA A 387 -10.69 -11.68 12.67
N HIS A 388 -11.11 -10.73 11.85
CA HIS A 388 -11.12 -10.87 10.39
C HIS A 388 -10.87 -9.50 9.74
N PRO A 389 -10.42 -9.47 8.48
CA PRO A 389 -10.21 -8.23 7.77
C PRO A 389 -11.50 -7.46 7.46
N TYR A 390 -11.35 -6.17 7.16
CA TYR A 390 -12.41 -5.28 6.70
C TYR A 390 -12.00 -4.53 5.43
N VAL A 391 -12.95 -4.29 4.54
CA VAL A 391 -12.76 -3.52 3.31
C VAL A 391 -13.46 -2.17 3.43
N LEU A 392 -12.72 -1.09 3.20
CA LEU A 392 -13.29 0.23 2.96
C LEU A 392 -13.15 0.55 1.47
N MET A 393 -14.22 1.05 0.85
CA MET A 393 -14.15 1.61 -0.49
C MET A 393 -15.16 2.73 -0.71
N ASN A 394 -14.99 3.47 -1.79
CA ASN A 394 -15.88 4.56 -2.18
C ASN A 394 -16.57 4.25 -3.52
N TYR A 395 -17.58 3.38 -3.48
CA TYR A 395 -18.23 2.83 -4.67
C TYR A 395 -19.20 3.81 -5.34
N GLN A 396 -18.97 4.12 -6.60
CA GLN A 396 -19.78 5.05 -7.42
C GLN A 396 -20.43 4.38 -8.64
N GLY A 397 -20.22 3.07 -8.81
CA GLY A 397 -20.76 2.29 -9.93
C GLY A 397 -19.91 2.33 -11.20
N LYS A 398 -18.68 2.85 -11.17
CA LYS A 398 -17.82 2.82 -12.37
C LYS A 398 -17.22 1.43 -12.56
N PRO A 399 -16.88 1.01 -13.80
CA PRO A 399 -16.15 -0.24 -14.03
C PRO A 399 -14.88 -0.38 -13.19
N ARG A 400 -14.15 0.74 -12.99
CA ARG A 400 -12.97 0.77 -12.12
C ARG A 400 -13.31 0.42 -10.67
N ASP A 401 -14.48 0.81 -10.17
CA ASP A 401 -14.89 0.51 -8.79
C ASP A 401 -15.11 -1.01 -8.61
N VAL A 402 -15.53 -1.74 -9.66
CA VAL A 402 -15.63 -3.22 -9.63
C VAL A 402 -14.24 -3.86 -9.58
N MET A 403 -13.27 -3.31 -10.32
CA MET A 403 -11.88 -3.78 -10.24
C MET A 403 -11.30 -3.50 -8.85
N THR A 404 -11.54 -2.31 -8.28
CA THR A 404 -11.15 -2.00 -6.90
C THR A 404 -11.80 -2.97 -5.90
N LEU A 405 -13.10 -3.28 -6.04
CA LEU A 405 -13.73 -4.28 -5.18
C LEU A 405 -13.05 -5.67 -5.29
N ALA A 406 -12.74 -6.11 -6.52
CA ALA A 406 -12.01 -7.36 -6.73
C ALA A 406 -10.60 -7.33 -6.14
N HIS A 407 -9.93 -6.18 -6.20
CA HIS A 407 -8.61 -5.96 -5.64
C HIS A 407 -8.61 -6.09 -4.12
N GLU A 408 -9.48 -5.33 -3.44
CA GLU A 408 -9.56 -5.35 -1.98
C GLU A 408 -10.03 -6.71 -1.43
N LEU A 409 -10.94 -7.39 -2.12
CA LEU A 409 -11.36 -8.75 -1.75
C LEU A 409 -10.23 -9.77 -1.92
N GLY A 410 -9.31 -9.56 -2.86
CA GLY A 410 -8.13 -10.42 -3.00
C GLY A 410 -7.21 -10.29 -1.79
N HIS A 411 -6.94 -9.07 -1.32
CA HIS A 411 -6.28 -8.87 -0.03
C HIS A 411 -7.04 -9.52 1.13
N GLY A 412 -8.36 -9.32 1.17
CA GLY A 412 -9.21 -9.93 2.19
C GLY A 412 -9.11 -11.46 2.25
N VAL A 413 -9.13 -12.13 1.09
CA VAL A 413 -8.92 -13.58 1.00
C VAL A 413 -7.54 -13.97 1.51
N HIS A 414 -6.50 -13.26 1.09
CA HIS A 414 -5.12 -13.53 1.51
C HIS A 414 -4.98 -13.44 3.04
N GLN A 415 -5.54 -12.39 3.64
CA GLN A 415 -5.50 -12.14 5.07
C GLN A 415 -6.22 -13.25 5.85
N VAL A 416 -7.40 -13.70 5.39
CA VAL A 416 -8.12 -14.82 6.01
C VAL A 416 -7.32 -16.13 5.92
N LEU A 417 -6.70 -16.42 4.78
CA LEU A 417 -5.89 -17.64 4.60
C LEU A 417 -4.64 -17.64 5.48
N ALA A 418 -3.98 -16.49 5.63
CA ALA A 418 -2.75 -16.33 6.39
C ALA A 418 -2.97 -16.25 7.92
N ALA A 419 -4.18 -15.86 8.37
CA ALA A 419 -4.49 -15.63 9.79
C ALA A 419 -4.15 -16.82 10.71
N LYS A 420 -4.25 -18.06 10.21
CA LYS A 420 -3.92 -19.27 11.00
C LYS A 420 -2.47 -19.34 11.48
N ASN A 421 -1.56 -18.51 10.95
CA ASN A 421 -0.16 -18.47 11.33
C ASN A 421 0.11 -17.61 12.58
N GLY A 422 -0.89 -16.92 13.14
CA GLY A 422 -0.71 -16.04 14.30
C GLY A 422 -0.22 -14.62 13.93
N ALA A 423 -0.24 -13.70 14.90
CA ALA A 423 -0.01 -12.28 14.64
C ALA A 423 1.43 -11.99 14.16
N LEU A 424 2.40 -12.82 14.54
CA LEU A 424 3.80 -12.62 14.15
C LEU A 424 4.13 -13.17 12.74
N MET A 425 3.39 -14.17 12.27
CA MET A 425 3.71 -14.88 11.02
C MET A 425 2.63 -14.78 9.94
N ALA A 426 1.42 -14.30 10.26
CA ALA A 426 0.40 -14.00 9.27
C ALA A 426 0.74 -12.78 8.37
N PRO A 427 1.31 -11.67 8.88
CA PRO A 427 1.63 -10.51 8.05
C PRO A 427 2.58 -10.85 6.91
N THR A 428 2.22 -10.43 5.70
CA THR A 428 2.99 -10.68 4.49
C THR A 428 3.94 -9.51 4.19
N PRO A 429 5.17 -9.78 3.71
CA PRO A 429 6.04 -8.72 3.20
C PRO A 429 5.35 -7.96 2.06
N LEU A 430 5.64 -6.66 1.95
CA LEU A 430 4.99 -5.77 0.97
C LEU A 430 5.15 -6.24 -0.49
N THR A 431 6.24 -6.96 -0.78
CA THR A 431 6.54 -7.54 -2.08
C THR A 431 5.59 -8.67 -2.48
N LEU A 432 4.95 -9.32 -1.49
CA LEU A 432 3.98 -10.40 -1.70
C LEU A 432 2.54 -9.99 -1.37
N ALA A 433 2.33 -8.85 -0.71
CA ALA A 433 1.01 -8.37 -0.28
C ALA A 433 0.02 -8.19 -1.45
N GLU A 434 0.52 -7.75 -2.61
CA GLU A 434 -0.27 -7.52 -3.84
C GLU A 434 -0.62 -8.80 -4.61
N THR A 435 -0.11 -9.96 -4.17
CA THR A 435 -0.22 -11.21 -4.94
C THR A 435 -1.68 -11.59 -5.17
N ALA A 436 -2.48 -11.58 -4.11
CA ALA A 436 -3.89 -11.98 -4.18
C ALA A 436 -4.80 -10.92 -4.77
N SER A 437 -4.55 -9.65 -4.48
CA SER A 437 -5.37 -8.52 -4.94
C SER A 437 -5.30 -8.37 -6.46
N VAL A 438 -4.08 -8.31 -7.02
CA VAL A 438 -3.88 -8.15 -8.47
C VAL A 438 -4.33 -9.41 -9.23
N PHE A 439 -4.14 -10.62 -8.66
CA PHE A 439 -4.59 -11.85 -9.31
C PHE A 439 -6.12 -11.93 -9.36
N GLY A 440 -6.79 -11.63 -8.24
CA GLY A 440 -8.24 -11.55 -8.16
C GLY A 440 -8.83 -10.48 -9.09
N GLU A 441 -8.16 -9.35 -9.22
CA GLU A 441 -8.50 -8.31 -10.19
C GLU A 441 -8.38 -8.82 -11.63
N MET A 442 -7.30 -9.53 -11.96
CA MET A 442 -7.08 -10.08 -13.30
C MET A 442 -8.16 -11.10 -13.70
N LEU A 443 -8.53 -12.00 -12.78
CA LEU A 443 -9.64 -12.95 -12.97
C LEU A 443 -10.95 -12.22 -13.30
N THR A 444 -11.26 -11.17 -12.52
CA THR A 444 -12.48 -10.38 -12.70
C THR A 444 -12.44 -9.59 -14.01
N PHE A 445 -11.28 -9.00 -14.34
CA PHE A 445 -11.05 -8.25 -15.57
C PHE A 445 -11.26 -9.12 -16.81
N LYS A 446 -10.61 -10.29 -16.88
CA LYS A 446 -10.71 -11.21 -18.02
C LYS A 446 -12.14 -11.67 -18.25
N ARG A 447 -12.87 -11.98 -17.17
CA ARG A 447 -14.30 -12.33 -17.23
C ARG A 447 -15.14 -11.17 -17.77
N LEU A 448 -14.97 -9.97 -17.22
CA LEU A 448 -15.69 -8.77 -17.68
C LEU A 448 -15.42 -8.49 -19.15
N LEU A 449 -14.15 -8.62 -19.56
CA LEU A 449 -13.71 -8.41 -20.93
C LEU A 449 -14.33 -9.43 -21.89
N ALA A 450 -14.40 -10.71 -21.50
CA ALA A 450 -15.03 -11.78 -22.28
C ALA A 450 -16.55 -11.61 -22.45
N GLN A 451 -17.22 -11.01 -21.46
CA GLN A 451 -18.67 -10.73 -21.50
C GLN A 451 -19.02 -9.43 -22.24
N THR A 452 -18.02 -8.59 -22.53
CA THR A 452 -18.26 -7.29 -23.18
C THR A 452 -18.44 -7.48 -24.68
N GLY A 453 -19.68 -7.38 -25.16
CA GLY A 453 -20.00 -7.54 -26.59
C GLY A 453 -19.66 -6.34 -27.49
N SER A 454 -19.42 -5.15 -26.91
CA SER A 454 -19.06 -3.95 -27.70
C SER A 454 -17.54 -3.83 -27.86
N VAL A 455 -17.06 -3.82 -29.10
CA VAL A 455 -15.63 -3.62 -29.43
C VAL A 455 -15.07 -2.35 -28.79
N ARG A 456 -15.80 -1.24 -28.82
CA ARG A 456 -15.34 0.03 -28.20
C ARG A 456 -15.28 -0.04 -26.68
N GLN A 457 -16.21 -0.74 -26.04
CA GLN A 457 -16.16 -0.93 -24.58
C GLN A 457 -15.02 -1.86 -24.20
N ARG A 458 -14.80 -2.94 -24.97
CA ARG A 458 -13.68 -3.85 -24.80
C ARG A 458 -12.34 -3.11 -24.93
N GLN A 459 -12.18 -2.29 -25.98
CA GLN A 459 -11.01 -1.44 -26.18
C GLN A 459 -10.79 -0.48 -25.01
N ALA A 460 -11.85 0.15 -24.49
CA ALA A 460 -11.74 1.07 -23.36
C ALA A 460 -11.34 0.36 -22.05
N LEU A 461 -11.84 -0.86 -21.81
CA LEU A 461 -11.47 -1.67 -20.64
C LEU A 461 -10.01 -2.13 -20.72
N LEU A 462 -9.57 -2.66 -21.86
CA LEU A 462 -8.18 -3.05 -22.10
C LEU A 462 -7.21 -1.88 -21.95
N ALA A 463 -7.52 -0.75 -22.58
CA ALA A 463 -6.67 0.43 -22.49
C ALA A 463 -6.59 0.98 -21.07
N GLY A 464 -7.67 0.91 -20.29
CA GLY A 464 -7.67 1.23 -18.87
C GLY A 464 -6.76 0.30 -18.06
N LYS A 465 -6.88 -1.02 -18.26
CA LYS A 465 -6.03 -2.00 -17.57
C LYS A 465 -4.56 -1.83 -17.91
N VAL A 466 -4.22 -1.60 -19.18
CA VAL A 466 -2.84 -1.31 -19.61
C VAL A 466 -2.31 -0.02 -18.98
N GLU A 467 -3.12 1.05 -18.89
CA GLU A 467 -2.72 2.28 -18.19
C GLU A 467 -2.43 2.05 -16.71
N ASP A 468 -3.28 1.28 -16.03
CA ASP A 468 -3.09 0.95 -14.63
C ASP A 468 -1.78 0.16 -14.43
N MET A 469 -1.54 -0.88 -15.24
CA MET A 469 -0.29 -1.67 -15.19
C MET A 469 0.95 -0.84 -15.53
N ILE A 470 0.90 0.07 -16.51
CA ILE A 470 2.00 1.01 -16.80
C ILE A 470 2.25 1.95 -15.60
N ASN A 471 1.20 2.42 -14.93
CA ASN A 471 1.33 3.27 -13.75
C ASN A 471 1.85 2.52 -12.50
N THR A 472 1.64 1.21 -12.41
CA THR A 472 2.12 0.36 -11.30
C THR A 472 3.53 -0.18 -11.54
N VAL A 473 3.88 -0.51 -12.79
CA VAL A 473 5.19 -1.10 -13.13
C VAL A 473 6.16 -0.03 -13.63
N VAL A 474 5.92 0.51 -14.84
CA VAL A 474 6.85 1.42 -15.52
C VAL A 474 7.10 2.69 -14.69
N ARG A 475 6.04 3.32 -14.19
CA ARG A 475 6.15 4.55 -13.40
C ARG A 475 6.87 4.32 -12.07
N GLN A 476 6.63 3.20 -11.40
CA GLN A 476 7.24 2.94 -10.09
C GLN A 476 8.72 2.58 -10.22
N ILE A 477 9.13 1.86 -11.27
CA ILE A 477 10.56 1.65 -11.59
C ILE A 477 11.25 2.95 -12.01
N ALA A 478 10.54 3.85 -12.70
CA ALA A 478 11.04 5.20 -12.94
C ALA A 478 11.22 5.98 -11.63
N PHE A 479 10.28 5.86 -10.69
CA PHE A 479 10.40 6.50 -9.37
C PHE A 479 11.58 5.94 -8.56
N TYR A 480 11.76 4.62 -8.53
CA TYR A 480 12.93 3.99 -7.92
C TYR A 480 14.24 4.47 -8.56
N SER A 481 14.29 4.55 -9.90
CA SER A 481 15.48 5.05 -10.62
C SER A 481 15.79 6.51 -10.31
N PHE A 482 14.77 7.34 -10.08
CA PHE A 482 14.93 8.72 -9.63
C PHE A 482 15.51 8.77 -8.21
N GLU A 483 14.95 8.01 -7.26
CA GLU A 483 15.46 7.96 -5.88
C GLU A 483 16.91 7.48 -5.84
N ARG A 484 17.24 6.42 -6.59
CA ARG A 484 18.61 5.91 -6.75
C ARG A 484 19.57 7.02 -7.16
N ALA A 485 19.24 7.77 -8.20
CA ALA A 485 20.07 8.87 -8.69
C ALA A 485 20.22 9.99 -7.66
N VAL A 486 19.13 10.41 -7.02
CA VAL A 486 19.14 11.47 -5.99
C VAL A 486 19.99 11.06 -4.79
N HIS A 487 19.75 9.89 -4.20
CA HIS A 487 20.50 9.44 -3.02
C HIS A 487 21.96 9.15 -3.32
N THR A 488 22.27 8.61 -4.51
CA THR A 488 23.65 8.35 -4.93
C THR A 488 24.42 9.67 -5.11
N GLU A 489 23.84 10.64 -5.83
CA GLU A 489 24.50 11.94 -6.05
C GLU A 489 24.61 12.73 -4.73
N ARG A 490 23.62 12.60 -3.84
CA ARG A 490 23.61 13.23 -2.51
C ARG A 490 24.79 12.81 -1.63
N ARG A 491 25.35 11.61 -1.80
CA ARG A 491 26.55 11.16 -1.08
C ARG A 491 27.76 12.08 -1.35
N SER A 492 27.80 12.73 -2.51
CA SER A 492 28.91 13.60 -2.93
C SER A 492 28.69 15.09 -2.63
N GLY A 493 27.50 15.50 -2.21
CA GLY A 493 27.19 16.90 -1.95
C GLY A 493 25.69 17.18 -1.93
N GLU A 494 25.31 18.38 -1.50
CA GLU A 494 23.91 18.82 -1.54
C GLU A 494 23.47 19.15 -2.97
N LEU A 495 22.28 18.70 -3.35
CA LEU A 495 21.71 18.87 -4.69
C LEU A 495 20.86 20.13 -4.76
N THR A 496 21.04 20.92 -5.82
CA THR A 496 20.12 22.05 -6.08
C THR A 496 18.75 21.54 -6.55
N ALA A 497 17.68 22.33 -6.32
CA ALA A 497 16.35 22.02 -6.85
C ALA A 497 16.35 21.80 -8.38
N LYS A 498 17.18 22.58 -9.10
CA LYS A 498 17.39 22.44 -10.54
C LYS A 498 17.96 21.06 -10.87
N ARG A 499 18.99 20.61 -10.15
CA ARG A 499 19.62 19.32 -10.41
C ARG A 499 18.66 18.14 -10.14
N ILE A 500 17.89 18.20 -9.06
CA ILE A 500 16.85 17.21 -8.77
C ILE A 500 15.81 17.18 -9.91
N GLY A 501 15.39 18.36 -10.40
CA GLY A 501 14.49 18.47 -11.54
C GLY A 501 15.07 17.90 -12.85
N GLU A 502 16.37 18.06 -13.11
CA GLU A 502 17.05 17.46 -14.27
C GLU A 502 17.06 15.92 -14.20
N ILE A 503 17.36 15.35 -13.01
CA ILE A 503 17.29 13.90 -12.78
C ILE A 503 15.86 13.40 -13.05
N TRP A 504 14.85 14.10 -12.50
CA TRP A 504 13.45 13.77 -12.73
C TRP A 504 13.10 13.78 -14.22
N LEU A 505 13.45 14.84 -14.94
CA LEU A 505 13.18 14.94 -16.37
C LEU A 505 13.84 13.82 -17.17
N GLY A 506 15.10 13.47 -16.87
CA GLY A 506 15.81 12.38 -17.55
C GLY A 506 15.08 11.05 -17.40
N VAL A 507 14.76 10.68 -16.16
CA VAL A 507 14.11 9.40 -15.83
C VAL A 507 12.68 9.33 -16.37
N GLN A 508 11.92 10.43 -16.28
CA GLN A 508 10.57 10.45 -16.85
C GLN A 508 10.59 10.44 -18.39
N SER A 509 11.56 11.08 -19.03
CA SER A 509 11.68 11.06 -20.50
C SER A 509 11.99 9.65 -21.02
N GLU A 510 12.90 8.94 -20.35
CA GLU A 510 13.25 7.55 -20.66
C GLU A 510 12.03 6.62 -20.54
N SER A 511 11.32 6.70 -19.41
CA SER A 511 10.18 5.81 -19.11
C SER A 511 8.91 6.10 -19.90
N LEU A 512 8.61 7.37 -20.20
CA LEU A 512 7.40 7.76 -20.94
C LEU A 512 7.57 7.69 -22.45
N GLY A 513 8.78 7.93 -22.94
CA GLY A 513 9.11 7.81 -24.35
C GLY A 513 8.61 8.95 -25.24
N PRO A 514 8.87 8.85 -26.55
CA PRO A 514 8.81 9.98 -27.48
C PRO A 514 7.40 10.46 -27.84
N ALA A 515 6.38 9.64 -27.55
CA ALA A 515 4.97 9.96 -27.78
C ALA A 515 4.41 10.93 -26.74
N ILE A 516 5.11 11.11 -25.61
CA ILE A 516 4.78 12.12 -24.59
C ILE A 516 5.63 13.38 -24.82
N ASP A 517 4.95 14.51 -24.87
CA ASP A 517 5.49 15.86 -24.97
C ASP A 517 5.55 16.45 -23.55
N ILE A 518 6.72 16.33 -22.94
CA ILE A 518 7.03 16.91 -21.64
C ILE A 518 7.16 18.43 -21.81
N LYS A 519 6.40 19.18 -21.01
CA LYS A 519 6.31 20.65 -21.09
C LYS A 519 6.99 21.29 -19.88
N PRO A 520 7.42 22.56 -19.99
CA PRO A 520 8.04 23.28 -18.87
C PRO A 520 7.19 23.21 -17.60
N GLY A 521 7.86 23.05 -16.46
CA GLY A 521 7.24 22.84 -15.16
C GLY A 521 7.11 21.37 -14.76
N TYR A 522 7.26 20.43 -15.70
CA TYR A 522 7.22 19.00 -15.40
C TYR A 522 8.38 18.55 -14.50
N GLU A 523 9.51 19.27 -14.56
CA GLU A 523 10.69 19.11 -13.69
C GLU A 523 10.39 19.26 -12.20
N ASN A 524 9.24 19.83 -11.81
CA ASN A 524 8.89 20.06 -10.41
C ASN A 524 7.91 19.01 -9.84
N LEU A 525 7.43 18.06 -10.66
CA LEU A 525 6.43 17.08 -10.20
C LEU A 525 6.99 15.98 -9.27
N TRP A 526 8.30 15.90 -9.05
CA TRP A 526 8.84 15.03 -8.00
C TRP A 526 8.42 15.50 -6.59
N MET A 527 8.14 16.79 -6.41
CA MET A 527 7.93 17.42 -5.09
C MET A 527 6.67 16.95 -4.36
N TYR A 528 5.70 16.37 -5.06
CA TYR A 528 4.45 15.93 -4.42
C TYR A 528 4.41 14.45 -4.11
N ILE A 529 5.46 13.69 -4.43
CA ILE A 529 5.46 12.24 -4.24
C ILE A 529 5.85 11.93 -2.79
N PRO A 530 4.89 11.56 -1.91
CA PRO A 530 5.16 11.36 -0.48
C PRO A 530 6.08 10.15 -0.24
N HIS A 531 6.08 9.15 -1.12
CA HIS A 531 6.88 7.94 -0.96
C HIS A 531 8.39 8.22 -0.88
N PHE A 532 8.89 9.25 -1.57
CA PHE A 532 10.31 9.65 -1.52
C PHE A 532 10.72 10.18 -0.14
N ILE A 533 9.74 10.59 0.67
CA ILE A 533 9.94 11.24 1.96
C ILE A 533 9.70 10.20 3.08
N HIS A 534 8.54 9.56 3.06
CA HIS A 534 8.10 8.66 4.13
C HIS A 534 8.73 7.27 4.07
N SER A 535 9.03 6.78 2.85
CA SER A 535 9.45 5.40 2.62
C SER A 535 10.44 5.29 1.46
N PRO A 536 11.67 5.81 1.59
CA PRO A 536 12.65 5.79 0.50
C PRO A 536 12.85 4.39 -0.08
N PHE A 537 12.91 4.32 -1.41
CA PHE A 537 13.05 3.11 -2.24
C PHE A 537 11.91 2.10 -2.17
N TYR A 538 10.82 2.38 -1.45
CA TYR A 538 9.71 1.42 -1.33
C TYR A 538 9.00 1.13 -2.66
N VAL A 539 8.98 2.10 -3.57
CA VAL A 539 8.12 2.08 -4.76
C VAL A 539 8.35 0.88 -5.69
N TYR A 540 9.52 0.25 -5.72
CA TYR A 540 9.73 -0.94 -6.55
C TYR A 540 8.85 -2.12 -6.11
N ALA A 541 8.41 -2.16 -4.85
CA ALA A 541 7.57 -3.24 -4.33
C ALA A 541 6.24 -3.37 -5.11
N TYR A 542 5.70 -2.24 -5.60
CA TYR A 542 4.53 -2.24 -6.48
C TYR A 542 4.79 -2.96 -7.81
N ALA A 543 5.91 -2.65 -8.46
CA ALA A 543 6.30 -3.28 -9.71
C ALA A 543 6.64 -4.77 -9.50
N PHE A 544 7.30 -5.09 -8.39
CA PHE A 544 7.59 -6.46 -7.98
C PHE A 544 6.28 -7.26 -7.88
N GLY A 545 5.31 -6.78 -7.09
CA GLY A 545 4.04 -7.45 -6.87
C GLY A 545 3.24 -7.64 -8.18
N ASP A 546 3.13 -6.61 -9.01
CA ASP A 546 2.38 -6.71 -10.28
C ASP A 546 3.05 -7.67 -11.27
N CYS A 547 4.38 -7.59 -11.45
CA CYS A 547 5.09 -8.51 -12.33
C CYS A 547 5.06 -9.95 -11.81
N LEU A 548 5.21 -10.16 -10.50
CA LEU A 548 5.08 -11.46 -9.85
C LEU A 548 3.73 -12.11 -10.17
N VAL A 549 2.65 -11.36 -10.01
CA VAL A 549 1.30 -11.82 -10.28
C VAL A 549 1.07 -12.11 -11.76
N ASN A 550 1.56 -11.24 -12.65
CA ASN A 550 1.44 -11.48 -14.08
C ASN A 550 2.17 -12.76 -14.49
N SER A 551 3.33 -13.05 -13.89
CA SER A 551 4.05 -14.30 -14.13
C SER A 551 3.30 -15.52 -13.56
N LEU A 552 2.74 -15.43 -12.36
CA LEU A 552 1.87 -16.48 -11.80
C LEU A 552 0.64 -16.72 -12.68
N TYR A 553 0.03 -15.65 -13.19
CA TYR A 553 -1.12 -15.73 -14.07
C TYR A 553 -0.77 -16.33 -15.44
N ALA A 554 0.41 -16.02 -16.00
CA ALA A 554 0.90 -16.67 -17.20
C ALA A 554 1.09 -18.19 -17.00
N VAL A 555 1.62 -18.62 -15.85
CA VAL A 555 1.69 -20.05 -15.50
C VAL A 555 0.29 -20.67 -15.44
N TYR A 556 -0.67 -19.98 -14.81
CA TYR A 556 -2.05 -20.45 -14.75
C TYR A 556 -2.70 -20.63 -16.13
N GLU A 557 -2.47 -19.71 -17.08
CA GLU A 557 -3.01 -19.83 -18.45
C GLU A 557 -2.37 -20.97 -19.27
N HIS A 558 -1.15 -21.42 -18.93
CA HIS A 558 -0.44 -22.46 -19.66
C HIS A 558 -0.44 -23.85 -18.97
N ALA A 559 -0.61 -23.91 -17.65
CA ALA A 559 -0.53 -25.13 -16.85
C ALA A 559 -1.46 -25.06 -15.62
N SER A 560 -2.74 -25.42 -15.81
CA SER A 560 -3.78 -25.30 -14.77
C SER A 560 -3.73 -26.36 -13.68
N ASP A 561 -3.16 -27.54 -13.97
CA ASP A 561 -3.30 -28.70 -13.08
C ASP A 561 -2.51 -28.52 -11.78
N GLY A 562 -3.24 -28.56 -10.66
CA GLY A 562 -2.71 -28.34 -9.32
C GLY A 562 -2.32 -26.88 -9.02
N PHE A 563 -2.57 -25.92 -9.94
CA PHE A 563 -2.17 -24.52 -9.75
C PHE A 563 -2.90 -23.90 -8.58
N VAL A 564 -4.21 -24.13 -8.48
CA VAL A 564 -5.08 -23.53 -7.46
C VAL A 564 -4.65 -23.94 -6.07
N GLU A 565 -4.34 -25.22 -5.85
CA GLU A 565 -3.90 -25.75 -4.56
C GLU A 565 -2.55 -25.15 -4.16
N ARG A 566 -1.59 -25.07 -5.10
CA ARG A 566 -0.29 -24.42 -4.86
C ARG A 566 -0.44 -22.93 -4.55
N TYR A 567 -1.34 -22.26 -5.26
CA TYR A 567 -1.62 -20.83 -5.09
C TYR A 567 -2.24 -20.52 -3.73
N LEU A 568 -3.25 -21.28 -3.31
CA LEU A 568 -3.85 -21.11 -1.99
C LEU A 568 -2.87 -21.48 -0.86
N ALA A 569 -2.03 -22.50 -1.05
CA ALA A 569 -0.98 -22.83 -0.10
C ALA A 569 0.07 -21.72 0.03
N MET A 570 0.41 -21.04 -1.08
CA MET A 570 1.28 -19.87 -1.08
C MET A 570 0.66 -18.71 -0.29
N LEU A 571 -0.62 -18.38 -0.54
CA LEU A 571 -1.31 -17.31 0.21
C LEU A 571 -1.44 -17.66 1.70
N ALA A 572 -1.76 -18.91 2.01
CA ALA A 572 -1.93 -19.39 3.38
C ALA A 572 -0.61 -19.45 4.17
N ALA A 573 0.55 -19.35 3.51
CA ALA A 573 1.85 -19.28 4.17
C ALA A 573 2.08 -17.93 4.85
N GLY A 574 1.39 -16.85 4.44
CA GLY A 574 1.61 -15.52 5.00
C GLY A 574 3.08 -15.11 4.95
N GLY A 575 3.63 -14.70 6.09
CA GLY A 575 5.04 -14.37 6.27
C GLY A 575 5.94 -15.54 6.69
N THR A 576 5.47 -16.79 6.68
CA THR A 576 6.24 -17.96 7.17
C THR A 576 7.33 -18.47 6.22
N LYS A 577 7.37 -17.97 4.97
CA LYS A 577 8.29 -18.43 3.94
C LYS A 577 8.86 -17.28 3.15
N HIS A 578 10.10 -17.43 2.69
CA HIS A 578 10.70 -16.48 1.78
C HIS A 578 10.05 -16.55 0.39
N TYR A 579 10.07 -15.45 -0.38
CA TYR A 579 9.44 -15.42 -1.71
C TYR A 579 10.01 -16.51 -2.63
N SER A 580 11.31 -16.83 -2.53
CA SER A 580 11.95 -17.85 -3.36
C SER A 580 11.39 -19.25 -3.10
N GLU A 581 11.04 -19.57 -1.86
CA GLU A 581 10.40 -20.84 -1.49
C GLU A 581 8.95 -20.90 -1.96
N LEU A 582 8.26 -19.76 -1.91
CA LEU A 582 6.87 -19.62 -2.33
C LEU A 582 6.71 -19.74 -3.86
N LEU A 583 7.72 -19.34 -4.63
CA LEU A 583 7.70 -19.38 -6.09
C LEU A 583 8.16 -20.69 -6.70
N LYS A 584 8.99 -21.46 -5.97
CA LYS A 584 9.51 -22.75 -6.42
C LYS A 584 8.43 -23.74 -6.91
N PRO A 585 7.25 -23.89 -6.27
CA PRO A 585 6.20 -24.80 -6.73
C PRO A 585 5.61 -24.43 -8.11
N PHE A 586 5.83 -23.20 -8.59
CA PHE A 586 5.39 -22.72 -9.89
C PHE A 586 6.50 -22.75 -10.95
N GLY A 587 7.70 -23.20 -10.58
CA GLY A 587 8.86 -23.15 -11.47
C GLY A 587 9.36 -21.73 -11.74
N LEU A 588 9.10 -20.79 -10.81
CA LEU A 588 9.43 -19.38 -10.97
C LEU A 588 10.64 -19.03 -10.09
N ASP A 589 11.58 -18.24 -10.63
CA ASP A 589 12.74 -17.71 -9.92
C ASP A 589 12.86 -16.20 -10.18
N ALA A 590 12.72 -15.40 -9.11
CA ALA A 590 12.79 -13.95 -9.21
C ALA A 590 14.20 -13.40 -9.52
N LYS A 591 15.23 -14.24 -9.41
CA LYS A 591 16.61 -13.88 -9.82
C LYS A 591 16.79 -13.93 -11.34
N ASP A 592 15.92 -14.65 -12.04
CA ASP A 592 16.00 -14.79 -13.49
C ASP A 592 15.31 -13.59 -14.19
N PRO A 593 16.00 -12.81 -15.05
CA PRO A 593 15.36 -11.77 -15.86
C PRO A 593 14.19 -12.28 -16.71
N GLU A 594 14.22 -13.54 -17.17
CA GLU A 594 13.13 -14.14 -17.96
C GLU A 594 11.82 -14.21 -17.17
N PHE A 595 11.91 -14.42 -15.86
CA PHE A 595 10.74 -14.41 -14.97
C PHE A 595 10.00 -13.08 -15.01
N TRP A 596 10.73 -11.96 -14.95
CA TRP A 596 10.15 -10.62 -15.03
C TRP A 596 9.62 -10.32 -16.43
N ASP A 597 10.32 -10.78 -17.47
CA ASP A 597 9.90 -10.62 -18.85
C ASP A 597 8.60 -11.37 -19.17
N GLY A 598 8.33 -12.50 -18.51
CA GLY A 598 7.04 -13.19 -18.57
C GLY A 598 5.89 -12.29 -18.13
N GLY A 599 6.00 -11.68 -16.95
CA GLY A 599 4.99 -10.75 -16.43
C GLY A 599 4.82 -9.51 -17.30
N LEU A 600 5.91 -8.96 -17.84
CA LEU A 600 5.87 -7.82 -18.78
C LEU A 600 5.22 -8.18 -20.12
N SER A 601 5.32 -9.44 -20.54
CA SER A 601 4.72 -9.93 -21.79
C SER A 601 3.19 -10.00 -21.71
N VAL A 602 2.61 -10.14 -20.51
CA VAL A 602 1.15 -10.00 -20.31
C VAL A 602 0.68 -8.59 -20.69
N ILE A 603 1.41 -7.55 -20.29
CA ILE A 603 1.11 -6.16 -20.65
C ILE A 603 1.29 -5.96 -22.16
N ALA A 604 2.39 -6.47 -22.72
CA ALA A 604 2.65 -6.39 -24.15
C ALA A 604 1.55 -7.05 -24.99
N GLY A 605 1.07 -8.23 -24.58
CA GLY A 605 -0.03 -8.93 -25.26
C GLY A 605 -1.35 -8.15 -25.23
N MET A 606 -1.66 -7.45 -24.13
CA MET A 606 -2.83 -6.55 -24.10
C MET A 606 -2.67 -5.34 -25.04
N ILE A 607 -1.44 -4.83 -25.19
CA ILE A 607 -1.12 -3.77 -26.16
C ILE A 607 -1.28 -4.31 -27.60
N ASP A 608 -0.81 -5.53 -27.88
CA ASP A 608 -0.97 -6.19 -29.18
C ASP A 608 -2.47 -6.36 -29.51
N GLU A 609 -3.30 -6.76 -28.53
CA GLU A 609 -4.75 -6.85 -28.71
C GLU A 609 -5.37 -5.49 -29.06
N LEU A 610 -4.95 -4.42 -28.39
CA LEU A 610 -5.40 -3.05 -28.67
C LEU A 610 -5.00 -2.56 -30.07
N GLU A 611 -3.81 -2.93 -30.55
CA GLU A 611 -3.33 -2.62 -31.90
C GLU A 611 -4.19 -3.33 -32.97
N ASN A 612 -4.56 -4.59 -32.71
CA ASN A 612 -5.40 -5.38 -33.62
C ASN A 612 -6.88 -4.96 -33.63
N MET A 613 -7.33 -4.15 -32.67
CA MET A 613 -8.67 -3.54 -32.64
C MET A 613 -8.77 -2.21 -33.40
N GLY A 614 -7.62 -1.64 -33.80
CA GLY A 614 -7.47 -0.28 -34.33
C GLY A 614 -7.88 -0.08 -35.77
#